data_AF-A0A1W9R5V6-F1
#
_entry.id   AF-A0A1W9R5V6-F1
#
_cell.length_a   1.000
_cell.length_b   1.000
_cell.length_c   1.000
_cell.angle_alpha   90.00
_cell.angle_beta   90.00
_cell.angle_gamma   90.00
#
_symmetry.space_group_name_H-M   'P 1'
#
loop_
_entity.id
_entity.type
_entity.pdbx_description
1 polymer ?
#
loop_
_entity_poly.entity_id
_entity_poly.type
_entity_poly.pdbx_seq_one_letter_code
_entity_poly.pdbx_strand_id
1 'polypeptide(L)'
;NLVAIGDSTLFNNGIDVTQNFHATQNTGVGSKAMYSNTTGYRNTALGYNSLYSNTTGMRNFAAGSGSLYFNTTGNNNTAIGNNSLNSNDEGNKNTAVGGKAMISSSAGNENTAIGFNSLDNNITGDYNTSVGSQAGTGTGFSDLSNTGAYGYEASVTADNQIRIGNSLITSIGGFADWTNISDKRFKSNIQENVSGLDFIMKLRPVTYNLNVEKINDFLGVHSLQESDEILKNAARQKEAIIQTGLIAQEVEQAAQSLGYDFSGVDAPKNENDFYGLRYAEFVVPLVKAVQELAEENNKLKAENNNLIKRIESIESKLNKN
;
A
#
# COMPACT_ATOMS: atom_id res chain seq x y z
N ASN A 1 11.70 -29.27 28.33
CA ASN A 1 13.10 -29.50 27.92
C ASN A 1 13.73 -28.18 27.53
N LEU A 2 15.00 -27.97 27.89
CA LEU A 2 15.81 -26.80 27.52
C LEU A 2 16.98 -27.27 26.66
N VAL A 3 17.40 -26.44 25.72
CA VAL A 3 18.62 -26.65 24.92
C VAL A 3 19.44 -25.37 25.01
N ALA A 4 20.69 -25.45 25.45
CA ALA A 4 21.61 -24.33 25.55
C ALA A 4 22.97 -24.73 24.97
N ILE A 5 23.38 -24.10 23.87
CA ILE A 5 24.67 -24.37 23.21
C ILE A 5 25.36 -23.03 22.93
N GLY A 6 26.44 -22.74 23.65
CA GLY A 6 27.23 -21.50 23.47
C GLY A 6 27.57 -20.84 24.80
N ASP A 7 28.52 -19.90 24.77
CA ASP A 7 28.88 -19.11 25.94
C ASP A 7 27.68 -18.28 26.42
N SER A 8 27.34 -18.37 27.71
CA SER A 8 26.28 -17.58 28.36
C SER A 8 24.89 -17.71 27.72
N THR A 9 24.62 -18.79 26.99
CA THR A 9 23.29 -19.07 26.44
C THR A 9 22.30 -19.39 27.56
N LEU A 10 21.11 -18.77 27.53
CA LEU A 10 20.06 -18.93 28.56
C LEU A 10 20.52 -18.60 29.99
N PHE A 11 21.50 -17.70 30.16
CA PHE A 11 22.17 -17.44 31.45
C PHE A 11 21.21 -17.05 32.58
N ASN A 12 20.24 -16.16 32.32
CA ASN A 12 19.28 -15.71 33.33
C ASN A 12 17.95 -16.52 33.33
N ASN A 13 17.86 -17.58 32.53
CA ASN A 13 16.62 -18.34 32.33
C ASN A 13 16.15 -18.99 33.63
N GLY A 14 15.00 -18.53 34.14
CA GLY A 14 14.37 -19.06 35.35
C GLY A 14 14.44 -18.12 36.56
N ILE A 15 15.00 -16.91 36.42
CA ILE A 15 14.88 -15.88 37.46
C ILE A 15 13.40 -15.45 37.59
N ASP A 16 12.95 -15.26 38.84
CA ASP A 16 11.58 -14.85 39.19
C ASP A 16 10.45 -15.77 38.69
N VAL A 17 10.73 -17.07 38.56
CA VAL A 17 9.72 -18.08 38.22
C VAL A 17 8.67 -18.21 39.33
N THR A 18 7.40 -18.06 38.96
CA THR A 18 6.25 -18.27 39.86
C THR A 18 5.32 -19.39 39.39
N GLN A 19 5.41 -19.83 38.13
CA GLN A 19 4.55 -20.86 37.54
C GLN A 19 5.38 -21.98 36.92
N ASN A 20 4.85 -23.20 36.93
CA ASN A 20 5.55 -24.41 36.48
C ASN A 20 5.92 -24.43 34.98
N PHE A 21 5.31 -23.56 34.17
CA PHE A 21 5.61 -23.42 32.74
C PHE A 21 6.60 -22.30 32.42
N HIS A 22 6.93 -21.41 33.36
CA HIS A 22 7.88 -20.32 33.11
C HIS A 22 9.27 -20.87 32.79
N ALA A 23 9.99 -20.16 31.91
CA ALA A 23 11.36 -20.49 31.55
C ALA A 23 11.56 -21.93 31.02
N THR A 24 10.50 -22.55 30.49
CA THR A 24 10.51 -23.91 29.92
C THR A 24 10.45 -23.90 28.40
N GLN A 25 10.86 -25.01 27.77
CA GLN A 25 10.72 -25.21 26.32
C GLN A 25 11.51 -24.21 25.47
N ASN A 26 12.60 -23.65 26.01
CA ASN A 26 13.48 -22.72 25.31
C ASN A 26 14.67 -23.46 24.65
N THR A 27 15.00 -23.06 23.42
CA THR A 27 16.16 -23.54 22.67
C THR A 27 17.06 -22.34 22.33
N GLY A 28 18.24 -22.27 22.92
CA GLY A 28 19.28 -21.29 22.59
C GLY A 28 20.50 -21.95 21.98
N VAL A 29 20.95 -21.46 20.83
CA VAL A 29 22.20 -21.88 20.16
C VAL A 29 22.94 -20.65 19.68
N GLY A 30 24.11 -20.36 20.25
CA GLY A 30 24.93 -19.18 19.97
C GLY A 30 25.34 -18.46 21.25
N SER A 31 26.50 -17.81 21.23
CA SER A 31 26.96 -17.02 22.38
C SER A 31 25.92 -15.94 22.72
N LYS A 32 25.53 -15.89 23.99
CA LYS A 32 24.55 -14.97 24.58
C LYS A 32 23.16 -15.02 23.93
N ALA A 33 22.81 -16.12 23.26
CA ALA A 33 21.44 -16.35 22.83
C ALA A 33 20.52 -16.47 24.06
N MET A 34 19.42 -15.71 24.08
CA MET A 34 18.49 -15.61 25.22
C MET A 34 19.17 -15.28 26.57
N TYR A 35 20.19 -14.43 26.57
CA TYR A 35 20.98 -14.12 27.77
C TYR A 35 20.12 -13.59 28.94
N SER A 36 19.17 -12.68 28.66
CA SER A 36 18.38 -11.98 29.69
C SER A 36 17.03 -12.65 30.01
N ASN A 37 16.69 -13.80 29.39
CA ASN A 37 15.37 -14.44 29.55
C ASN A 37 15.12 -14.73 31.03
N THR A 38 14.05 -14.22 31.63
CA THR A 38 13.69 -14.52 33.03
C THR A 38 12.61 -15.60 33.07
N THR A 39 11.37 -15.26 32.68
CA THR A 39 10.21 -16.16 32.74
C THR A 39 9.66 -16.58 31.38
N GLY A 40 10.15 -15.98 30.28
CA GLY A 40 9.75 -16.30 28.91
C GLY A 40 9.94 -17.78 28.55
N TYR A 41 9.02 -18.34 27.76
CA TYR A 41 8.96 -19.78 27.46
C TYR A 41 8.60 -20.06 26.00
N ARG A 42 8.91 -21.27 25.52
CA ARG A 42 8.71 -21.69 24.11
C ARG A 42 9.44 -20.83 23.08
N ASN A 43 10.58 -20.26 23.44
CA ASN A 43 11.39 -19.46 22.53
C ASN A 43 12.47 -20.31 21.83
N THR A 44 12.82 -19.96 20.61
CA THR A 44 13.96 -20.54 19.87
C THR A 44 14.85 -19.42 19.37
N ALA A 45 16.12 -19.41 19.78
CA ALA A 45 17.12 -18.40 19.44
C ALA A 45 18.36 -19.06 18.84
N LEU A 46 18.65 -18.80 17.58
CA LEU A 46 19.74 -19.40 16.81
C LEU A 46 20.64 -18.30 16.26
N GLY A 47 21.76 -18.01 16.92
CA GLY A 47 22.74 -17.02 16.49
C GLY A 47 23.34 -16.23 17.67
N TYR A 48 24.44 -15.53 17.39
CA TYR A 48 25.05 -14.61 18.35
C TYR A 48 24.07 -13.51 18.76
N ASN A 49 23.87 -13.35 20.08
CA ASN A 49 22.93 -12.38 20.68
C ASN A 49 21.48 -12.46 20.15
N SER A 50 21.05 -13.60 19.61
CA SER A 50 19.65 -13.78 19.21
C SER A 50 18.75 -13.79 20.46
N LEU A 51 17.67 -12.99 20.47
CA LEU A 51 16.79 -12.79 21.63
C LEU A 51 17.52 -12.34 22.92
N TYR A 52 18.59 -11.55 22.80
CA TYR A 52 19.47 -11.19 23.92
C TYR A 52 18.74 -10.58 25.13
N SER A 53 17.83 -9.64 24.88
CA SER A 53 17.15 -8.83 25.92
C SER A 53 15.78 -9.37 26.33
N ASN A 54 15.36 -10.54 25.84
CA ASN A 54 14.05 -11.13 26.20
C ASN A 54 13.96 -11.29 27.70
N THR A 55 12.87 -10.85 28.33
CA THR A 55 12.63 -11.06 29.76
C THR A 55 11.47 -12.02 29.93
N THR A 56 10.26 -11.61 29.55
CA THR A 56 9.02 -12.38 29.72
C THR A 56 8.39 -12.82 28.40
N GLY A 57 8.90 -12.34 27.26
CA GLY A 57 8.37 -12.69 25.93
C GLY A 57 8.39 -14.20 25.66
N MET A 58 7.34 -14.70 25.01
CA MET A 58 7.12 -16.12 24.74
C MET A 58 6.81 -16.41 23.27
N ARG A 59 7.08 -17.66 22.87
CA ARG A 59 6.78 -18.20 21.53
C ARG A 59 7.46 -17.44 20.39
N ASN A 60 8.64 -16.90 20.65
CA ASN A 60 9.44 -16.19 19.66
C ASN A 60 10.40 -17.15 18.95
N PHE A 61 10.55 -17.02 17.64
CA PHE A 61 11.55 -17.71 16.83
C PHE A 61 12.51 -16.69 16.23
N ALA A 62 13.78 -16.77 16.59
CA ALA A 62 14.82 -15.85 16.16
C ALA A 62 16.00 -16.64 15.58
N ALA A 63 16.35 -16.39 14.32
CA ALA A 63 17.45 -17.06 13.64
C ALA A 63 18.30 -16.04 12.87
N GLY A 64 19.53 -15.81 13.33
CA GLY A 64 20.45 -14.82 12.79
C GLY A 64 21.11 -14.00 13.90
N SER A 65 22.32 -13.51 13.62
CA SER A 65 23.04 -12.64 14.56
C SER A 65 22.24 -11.36 14.83
N GLY A 66 21.95 -11.09 16.11
CA GLY A 66 21.17 -9.93 16.55
C GLY A 66 19.68 -9.95 16.16
N SER A 67 19.12 -11.09 15.73
CA SER A 67 17.68 -11.21 15.51
C SER A 67 16.91 -11.06 16.83
N LEU A 68 15.87 -10.21 16.84
CA LEU A 68 15.08 -9.90 18.06
C LEU A 68 15.92 -9.46 19.28
N TYR A 69 17.03 -8.75 19.07
CA TYR A 69 17.99 -8.42 20.13
C TYR A 69 17.36 -7.68 21.32
N PHE A 70 16.53 -6.66 21.06
CA PHE A 70 15.93 -5.81 22.08
C PHE A 70 14.52 -6.27 22.53
N ASN A 71 14.00 -7.41 22.06
CA ASN A 71 12.69 -7.91 22.48
C ASN A 71 12.67 -8.11 23.98
N THR A 72 11.80 -7.43 24.73
CA THR A 72 11.69 -7.61 26.18
C THR A 72 10.47 -8.47 26.52
N THR A 73 9.28 -8.03 26.11
CA THR A 73 7.99 -8.64 26.46
C THR A 73 7.18 -9.12 25.25
N GLY A 74 7.58 -8.73 24.04
CA GLY A 74 6.91 -9.12 22.79
C GLY A 74 6.81 -10.63 22.58
N ASN A 75 5.69 -11.08 22.01
CA ASN A 75 5.31 -12.48 21.89
C ASN A 75 4.94 -12.90 20.46
N ASN A 76 5.12 -14.19 20.17
CA ASN A 76 4.75 -14.82 18.90
C ASN A 76 5.43 -14.17 17.66
N ASN A 77 6.66 -13.68 17.82
CA ASN A 77 7.42 -13.07 16.73
C ASN A 77 8.30 -14.11 16.02
N THR A 78 8.41 -14.01 14.70
CA THR A 78 9.35 -14.78 13.88
C THR A 78 10.33 -13.81 13.21
N ALA A 79 11.63 -13.93 13.49
CA ALA A 79 12.68 -13.11 12.91
C ALA A 79 13.80 -13.99 12.33
N ILE A 80 14.02 -13.91 11.03
CA ILE A 80 15.01 -14.72 10.31
C ILE A 80 15.90 -13.80 9.48
N GLY A 81 17.17 -13.65 9.87
CA GLY A 81 18.14 -12.78 9.21
C GLY A 81 19.00 -12.02 10.21
N ASN A 82 20.15 -11.51 9.77
CA ASN A 82 20.98 -10.64 10.60
C ASN A 82 20.20 -9.35 10.94
N ASN A 83 20.10 -9.04 12.23
CA ASN A 83 19.37 -7.88 12.77
C ASN A 83 17.91 -7.78 12.29
N SER A 84 17.28 -8.90 11.93
CA SER A 84 15.85 -8.93 11.65
C SER A 84 15.07 -8.65 12.94
N LEU A 85 14.12 -7.73 12.87
CA LEU A 85 13.25 -7.34 13.99
C LEU A 85 14.04 -6.91 15.26
N ASN A 86 15.19 -6.26 15.06
CA ASN A 86 16.20 -6.04 16.10
C ASN A 86 15.69 -5.18 17.28
N SER A 87 14.93 -4.12 16.99
CA SER A 87 14.50 -3.12 17.97
C SER A 87 13.13 -3.39 18.59
N ASN A 88 12.52 -4.56 18.33
CA ASN A 88 11.19 -4.89 18.89
C ASN A 88 11.30 -4.89 20.41
N ASP A 89 10.41 -4.20 21.12
CA ASP A 89 10.39 -4.15 22.58
C ASP A 89 9.18 -4.96 23.09
N GLU A 90 7.98 -4.50 22.71
CA GLU A 90 6.70 -5.08 23.14
C GLU A 90 5.82 -5.59 21.96
N GLY A 91 6.22 -5.32 20.71
CA GLY A 91 5.45 -5.71 19.51
C GLY A 91 5.22 -7.21 19.42
N ASN A 92 4.02 -7.61 18.96
CA ASN A 92 3.56 -9.00 18.94
C ASN A 92 3.17 -9.48 17.54
N LYS A 93 3.28 -10.79 17.32
CA LYS A 93 2.80 -11.49 16.11
C LYS A 93 3.42 -10.96 14.81
N ASN A 94 4.66 -10.49 14.85
CA ASN A 94 5.38 -10.02 13.68
C ASN A 94 6.16 -11.16 13.00
N THR A 95 6.22 -11.13 11.66
CA THR A 95 7.05 -12.03 10.85
C THR A 95 8.02 -11.21 10.03
N ALA A 96 9.31 -11.30 10.33
CA ALA A 96 10.38 -10.64 9.60
C ALA A 96 11.36 -11.67 9.03
N VAL A 97 11.53 -11.69 7.71
CA VAL A 97 12.42 -12.62 7.00
C VAL A 97 13.29 -11.84 6.02
N GLY A 98 14.56 -11.71 6.35
CA GLY A 98 15.54 -10.92 5.60
C GLY A 98 16.50 -10.20 6.54
N GLY A 99 17.71 -9.89 6.05
CA GLY A 99 18.63 -9.04 6.80
C GLY A 99 17.99 -7.67 7.04
N LYS A 100 17.98 -7.21 8.29
CA LYS A 100 17.40 -5.94 8.72
C LYS A 100 15.92 -5.72 8.37
N ALA A 101 15.16 -6.78 8.04
CA ALA A 101 13.71 -6.68 7.90
C ALA A 101 13.10 -6.21 9.24
N MET A 102 12.26 -5.17 9.21
CA MET A 102 11.67 -4.52 10.39
C MET A 102 12.67 -4.13 11.49
N ILE A 103 13.87 -3.68 11.12
CA ILE A 103 14.94 -3.40 12.10
C ILE A 103 14.53 -2.39 13.19
N SER A 104 13.70 -1.39 12.85
CA SER A 104 13.33 -0.28 13.75
C SER A 104 11.97 -0.46 14.46
N SER A 105 11.25 -1.56 14.20
CA SER A 105 9.94 -1.78 14.81
C SER A 105 10.08 -2.01 16.31
N SER A 106 9.44 -1.18 17.13
CA SER A 106 9.50 -1.24 18.59
C SER A 106 8.21 -1.79 19.21
N ALA A 107 7.04 -1.41 18.70
CA ALA A 107 5.74 -1.76 19.29
C ALA A 107 4.66 -2.18 18.28
N GLY A 108 4.95 -2.14 16.97
CA GLY A 108 3.99 -2.55 15.94
C GLY A 108 3.62 -4.03 16.05
N ASN A 109 2.39 -4.37 15.68
CA ASN A 109 1.80 -5.69 15.82
C ASN A 109 1.29 -6.22 14.47
N GLU A 110 1.31 -7.55 14.34
CA GLU A 110 0.70 -8.26 13.20
C GLU A 110 1.26 -7.81 11.84
N ASN A 111 2.55 -7.47 11.79
CA ASN A 111 3.24 -7.10 10.56
C ASN A 111 3.96 -8.30 9.92
N THR A 112 4.01 -8.32 8.59
CA THR A 112 4.81 -9.27 7.80
C THR A 112 5.78 -8.51 6.92
N ALA A 113 7.08 -8.77 7.03
CA ALA A 113 8.12 -8.19 6.22
C ALA A 113 9.04 -9.27 5.66
N ILE A 114 9.11 -9.38 4.33
CA ILE A 114 9.90 -10.40 3.64
C ILE A 114 10.80 -9.71 2.61
N GLY A 115 12.10 -9.65 2.90
CA GLY A 115 13.10 -9.01 2.06
C GLY A 115 14.18 -8.29 2.88
N PHE A 116 15.33 -8.02 2.26
CA PHE A 116 16.35 -7.18 2.87
C PHE A 116 15.82 -5.75 3.08
N ASN A 117 15.96 -5.18 4.29
CA ASN A 117 15.39 -3.88 4.66
C ASN A 117 13.89 -3.74 4.37
N SER A 118 13.11 -4.83 4.36
CA SER A 118 11.66 -4.69 4.20
C SER A 118 11.03 -4.11 5.47
N LEU A 119 10.16 -3.11 5.32
CA LEU A 119 9.44 -2.43 6.41
C LEU A 119 10.36 -1.90 7.52
N ASP A 120 11.54 -1.40 7.15
CA ASP A 120 12.62 -1.06 8.07
C ASP A 120 12.38 0.21 8.91
N ASN A 121 11.50 1.10 8.45
CA ASN A 121 11.13 2.35 9.14
C ASN A 121 9.81 2.28 9.93
N ASN A 122 9.12 1.14 9.96
CA ASN A 122 7.92 1.00 10.78
C ASN A 122 8.29 0.92 12.26
N ILE A 123 7.82 1.83 13.12
CA ILE A 123 8.12 1.83 14.57
C ILE A 123 6.95 1.21 15.35
N THR A 124 5.74 1.74 15.19
CA THR A 124 4.52 1.37 15.90
C THR A 124 3.34 0.97 15.01
N GLY A 125 3.47 1.01 13.68
CA GLY A 125 2.39 0.71 12.75
C GLY A 125 1.99 -0.77 12.77
N ASP A 126 0.69 -1.02 12.58
CA ASP A 126 0.09 -2.35 12.71
C ASP A 126 -0.45 -2.88 11.39
N TYR A 127 -0.57 -4.21 11.27
CA TYR A 127 -1.26 -4.89 10.17
C TYR A 127 -0.66 -4.65 8.77
N ASN A 128 0.66 -4.43 8.68
CA ASN A 128 1.32 -4.18 7.41
C ASN A 128 1.89 -5.45 6.79
N THR A 129 1.81 -5.57 5.46
CA THR A 129 2.48 -6.63 4.71
C THR A 129 3.43 -6.03 3.68
N SER A 130 4.72 -6.30 3.81
CA SER A 130 5.75 -5.88 2.86
C SER A 130 6.51 -7.08 2.32
N VAL A 131 6.58 -7.19 1.00
CA VAL A 131 7.26 -8.29 0.31
C VAL A 131 8.11 -7.74 -0.82
N GLY A 132 9.43 -7.78 -0.64
CA GLY A 132 10.41 -7.24 -1.56
C GLY A 132 11.59 -6.63 -0.81
N SER A 133 12.76 -6.61 -1.44
CA SER A 133 13.88 -5.85 -0.89
C SER A 133 13.52 -4.37 -0.87
N GLN A 134 13.72 -3.73 0.29
CA GLN A 134 13.38 -2.33 0.55
C GLN A 134 11.90 -1.98 0.32
N ALA A 135 11.01 -2.98 0.32
CA ALA A 135 9.58 -2.78 0.24
C ALA A 135 9.01 -2.36 1.60
N GLY A 136 8.05 -1.44 1.61
CA GLY A 136 7.34 -1.01 2.80
C GLY A 136 7.18 0.50 2.85
N THR A 137 7.48 1.10 3.99
CA THR A 137 7.44 2.54 4.17
C THR A 137 8.71 3.19 3.63
N GLY A 138 8.59 4.06 2.62
CA GLY A 138 9.71 4.90 2.16
C GLY A 138 10.28 5.80 3.28
N THR A 139 11.33 6.56 3.02
CA THR A 139 11.88 7.46 4.05
C THR A 139 10.87 8.53 4.44
N GLY A 140 10.57 8.64 5.74
CA GLY A 140 9.63 9.64 6.28
C GLY A 140 8.26 9.09 6.67
N PHE A 141 7.98 7.83 6.35
CA PHE A 141 6.72 7.17 6.73
C PHE A 141 7.00 6.20 7.88
N SER A 142 6.78 6.62 9.12
CA SER A 142 6.70 5.69 10.24
C SER A 142 5.22 5.44 10.55
N ASP A 143 4.93 4.23 11.01
CA ASP A 143 3.71 3.94 11.77
C ASP A 143 2.41 3.88 10.97
N LEU A 144 2.52 3.75 9.65
CA LEU A 144 1.36 3.46 8.81
C LEU A 144 0.74 2.11 9.21
N SER A 145 -0.58 2.02 9.10
CA SER A 145 -1.34 0.83 9.46
C SER A 145 -2.24 0.34 8.34
N ASN A 146 -2.46 -0.98 8.31
CA ASN A 146 -3.26 -1.65 7.29
C ASN A 146 -2.73 -1.38 5.87
N THR A 147 -1.43 -1.57 5.66
CA THR A 147 -0.78 -1.33 4.36
C THR A 147 -0.23 -2.59 3.70
N GLY A 148 -0.08 -2.56 2.38
CA GLY A 148 0.53 -3.61 1.58
C GLY A 148 1.54 -3.06 0.58
N ALA A 149 2.79 -3.48 0.64
CA ALA A 149 3.84 -3.09 -0.31
C ALA A 149 4.46 -4.32 -0.97
N TYR A 150 4.23 -4.50 -2.28
CA TYR A 150 4.63 -5.70 -3.00
C TYR A 150 5.55 -5.38 -4.17
N GLY A 151 6.82 -5.80 -4.08
CA GLY A 151 7.86 -5.57 -5.09
C GLY A 151 9.07 -4.83 -4.54
N TYR A 152 10.18 -4.85 -5.28
CA TYR A 152 11.38 -4.07 -4.95
C TYR A 152 11.02 -2.59 -4.81
N GLU A 153 11.36 -1.97 -3.67
CA GLU A 153 11.07 -0.56 -3.35
C GLU A 153 9.59 -0.14 -3.53
N ALA A 154 8.65 -1.08 -3.42
CA ALA A 154 7.25 -0.69 -3.34
C ALA A 154 7.05 0.15 -2.07
N SER A 155 6.51 1.37 -2.22
CA SER A 155 6.35 2.34 -1.13
C SER A 155 4.90 2.73 -0.91
N VAL A 156 4.46 2.77 0.33
CA VAL A 156 3.14 3.24 0.78
C VAL A 156 3.27 4.59 1.50
N THR A 157 2.26 5.45 1.34
CA THR A 157 2.31 6.86 1.77
C THR A 157 1.23 7.25 2.79
N ALA A 158 0.26 6.37 3.02
CA ALA A 158 -0.81 6.56 4.02
C ALA A 158 -1.36 5.22 4.48
N ASP A 159 -2.15 5.24 5.56
CA ASP A 159 -2.91 4.10 6.05
C ASP A 159 -3.88 3.56 4.99
N ASN A 160 -4.23 2.28 5.11
CA ASN A 160 -5.23 1.64 4.26
C ASN A 160 -4.86 1.63 2.77
N GLN A 161 -3.57 1.55 2.45
CA GLN A 161 -3.06 1.52 1.08
C GLN A 161 -2.38 0.21 0.72
N ILE A 162 -2.66 -0.27 -0.49
CA ILE A 162 -1.88 -1.32 -1.13
C ILE A 162 -1.20 -0.77 -2.38
N ARG A 163 0.10 -1.00 -2.51
CA ARG A 163 0.95 -0.59 -3.63
C ARG A 163 1.67 -1.82 -4.18
N ILE A 164 1.57 -2.02 -5.49
CA ILE A 164 2.18 -3.14 -6.22
C ILE A 164 3.20 -2.56 -7.19
N GLY A 165 4.47 -2.76 -6.88
CA GLY A 165 5.61 -2.26 -7.64
C GLY A 165 6.07 -0.86 -7.26
N ASN A 166 7.09 -0.39 -7.98
CA ASN A 166 7.68 0.94 -7.87
C ASN A 166 7.46 1.75 -9.16
N SER A 167 8.07 2.94 -9.24
CA SER A 167 7.98 3.88 -10.36
C SER A 167 8.47 3.32 -11.71
N LEU A 168 9.27 2.24 -11.69
CA LEU A 168 9.86 1.61 -12.87
C LEU A 168 8.94 0.55 -13.50
N ILE A 169 7.85 0.15 -12.83
CA ILE A 169 6.94 -0.87 -13.37
C ILE A 169 6.25 -0.37 -14.65
N THR A 170 6.31 -1.17 -15.71
CA THR A 170 5.70 -0.87 -17.02
C THR A 170 4.45 -1.68 -17.30
N SER A 171 4.24 -2.81 -16.60
CA SER A 171 3.07 -3.67 -16.76
C SER A 171 2.74 -4.37 -15.45
N ILE A 172 1.45 -4.45 -15.14
CA ILE A 172 0.87 -5.29 -14.10
C ILE A 172 -0.12 -6.20 -14.81
N GLY A 173 0.07 -7.52 -14.74
CA GLY A 173 -0.65 -8.48 -15.56
C GLY A 173 -1.29 -9.62 -14.76
N GLY A 174 -2.39 -10.13 -15.29
CA GLY A 174 -3.11 -11.31 -14.83
C GLY A 174 -3.98 -11.88 -15.96
N PHE A 175 -4.44 -13.12 -15.84
CA PHE A 175 -5.35 -13.72 -16.84
C PHE A 175 -6.80 -13.25 -16.67
N ALA A 176 -7.14 -12.73 -15.49
CA ALA A 176 -8.47 -12.22 -15.16
C ALA A 176 -8.41 -10.72 -14.83
N ASP A 177 -9.50 -10.01 -15.13
CA ASP A 177 -9.66 -8.59 -14.84
C ASP A 177 -9.85 -8.29 -13.35
N TRP A 178 -9.59 -7.05 -12.95
CA TRP A 178 -9.82 -6.57 -11.59
C TRP A 178 -11.32 -6.46 -11.30
N THR A 179 -11.82 -7.22 -10.32
CA THR A 179 -13.23 -7.21 -9.93
C THR A 179 -13.43 -6.44 -8.63
N ASN A 180 -14.35 -5.46 -8.64
CA ASN A 180 -14.78 -4.74 -7.45
C ASN A 180 -16.13 -5.27 -6.93
N ILE A 181 -16.32 -5.28 -5.61
CA ILE A 181 -17.61 -5.65 -5.00
C ILE A 181 -18.66 -4.61 -5.41
N SER A 182 -19.78 -5.06 -5.98
CA SER A 182 -20.85 -4.17 -6.46
C SER A 182 -22.28 -4.72 -6.19
N ASP A 183 -22.38 -5.74 -5.34
CA ASP A 183 -23.65 -6.40 -4.98
C ASP A 183 -24.58 -5.46 -4.20
N LYS A 184 -25.88 -5.45 -4.54
CA LYS A 184 -26.90 -4.59 -3.90
C LYS A 184 -26.97 -4.79 -2.37
N ARG A 185 -26.68 -6.00 -1.87
CA ARG A 185 -26.70 -6.31 -0.43
C ARG A 185 -25.70 -5.49 0.37
N PHE A 186 -24.64 -5.01 -0.27
CA PHE A 186 -23.57 -4.23 0.36
C PHE A 186 -23.63 -2.74 0.00
N LYS A 187 -24.76 -2.30 -0.56
CA LYS A 187 -25.02 -0.90 -0.92
C LYS A 187 -26.18 -0.35 -0.10
N SER A 188 -26.04 0.88 0.37
CA SER A 188 -27.09 1.65 1.04
C SER A 188 -27.21 3.03 0.39
N ASN A 189 -28.32 3.74 0.62
CA ASN A 189 -28.53 5.11 0.13
C ASN A 189 -28.33 5.27 -1.40
N ILE A 190 -28.83 4.31 -2.19
CA ILE A 190 -28.69 4.33 -3.66
C ILE A 190 -29.54 5.47 -4.24
N GLN A 191 -28.92 6.38 -4.99
CA GLN A 191 -29.54 7.54 -5.63
C GLN A 191 -29.08 7.68 -7.09
N GLU A 192 -29.84 8.40 -7.92
CA GLU A 192 -29.59 8.61 -9.36
C GLU A 192 -29.04 10.02 -9.65
N ASN A 193 -27.99 10.43 -8.92
CA ASN A 193 -27.43 11.79 -8.93
C ASN A 193 -26.01 11.87 -9.51
N VAL A 194 -25.66 10.97 -10.44
CA VAL A 194 -24.36 10.98 -11.14
C VAL A 194 -24.29 12.18 -12.09
N SER A 195 -23.20 12.96 -12.03
CA SER A 195 -22.91 13.98 -13.05
C SER A 195 -22.39 13.34 -14.35
N GLY A 196 -23.10 13.57 -15.45
CA GLY A 196 -22.76 13.04 -16.77
C GLY A 196 -22.00 14.03 -17.65
N LEU A 197 -22.67 14.53 -18.69
CA LEU A 197 -22.14 15.31 -19.79
C LEU A 197 -21.43 16.58 -19.29
N ASP A 198 -22.05 17.33 -18.39
CA ASP A 198 -21.45 18.56 -17.82
C ASP A 198 -20.10 18.31 -17.15
N PHE A 199 -19.95 17.16 -16.48
CA PHE A 199 -18.69 16.76 -15.87
C PHE A 199 -17.67 16.36 -16.93
N ILE A 200 -18.05 15.48 -17.87
CA ILE A 200 -17.17 15.00 -18.93
C ILE A 200 -16.65 16.15 -19.79
N MET A 201 -17.48 17.14 -20.11
CA MET A 201 -17.11 18.30 -20.93
C MET A 201 -16.13 19.26 -20.24
N LYS A 202 -15.97 19.19 -18.91
CA LYS A 202 -14.97 19.97 -18.16
C LYS A 202 -13.60 19.27 -18.10
N LEU A 203 -13.52 18.00 -18.46
CA LEU A 203 -12.26 17.25 -18.39
C LEU A 203 -11.35 17.63 -19.56
N ARG A 204 -10.06 17.80 -19.27
CA ARG A 204 -9.03 18.15 -20.26
C ARG A 204 -8.08 16.97 -20.51
N PRO A 205 -8.24 16.24 -21.62
CA PRO A 205 -7.27 15.22 -22.02
C PRO A 205 -5.89 15.83 -22.29
N VAL A 206 -4.85 15.17 -21.82
CA VAL A 206 -3.45 15.58 -21.98
C VAL A 206 -2.57 14.39 -22.35
N THR A 207 -1.40 14.69 -22.91
CA THR A 207 -0.29 13.74 -22.99
C THR A 207 0.86 14.20 -22.12
N TYR A 208 1.61 13.25 -21.55
CA TYR A 208 2.71 13.55 -20.65
C TYR A 208 3.73 12.41 -20.61
N ASN A 209 4.93 12.73 -20.16
CA ASN A 209 5.95 11.77 -19.76
C ASN A 209 6.05 11.82 -18.24
N LEU A 210 6.23 10.66 -17.59
CA LEU A 210 6.53 10.64 -16.17
C LEU A 210 7.97 11.11 -15.93
N ASN A 211 8.22 11.67 -14.75
CA ASN A 211 9.56 11.93 -14.25
C ASN A 211 9.80 10.98 -13.08
N VAL A 212 10.60 9.94 -13.32
CA VAL A 212 10.83 8.85 -12.36
C VAL A 212 11.65 9.34 -11.17
N GLU A 213 12.63 10.21 -11.41
CA GLU A 213 13.47 10.78 -10.36
C GLU A 213 12.64 11.56 -9.34
N LYS A 214 11.78 12.48 -9.80
CA LYS A 214 10.87 13.24 -8.92
C LYS A 214 9.91 12.35 -8.14
N ILE A 215 9.45 11.25 -8.73
CA ILE A 215 8.58 10.29 -8.03
C ILE A 215 9.38 9.60 -6.92
N ASN A 216 10.61 9.15 -7.21
CA ASN A 216 11.45 8.48 -6.24
C ASN A 216 11.85 9.41 -5.09
N ASP A 217 12.22 10.65 -5.41
CA ASP A 217 12.53 11.69 -4.44
C ASP A 217 11.33 11.96 -3.52
N PHE A 218 10.14 12.06 -4.08
CA PHE A 218 8.91 12.25 -3.32
C PHE A 218 8.61 11.06 -2.40
N LEU A 219 8.77 9.83 -2.91
CA LEU A 219 8.50 8.61 -2.15
C LEU A 219 9.59 8.27 -1.13
N GLY A 220 10.72 8.99 -1.13
CA GLY A 220 11.82 8.71 -0.23
C GLY A 220 12.42 7.32 -0.44
N VAL A 221 12.38 6.80 -1.67
CA VAL A 221 13.01 5.53 -2.02
C VAL A 221 14.42 5.80 -2.55
N HIS A 222 15.28 4.77 -2.60
CA HIS A 222 16.67 4.97 -2.99
C HIS A 222 16.78 5.73 -4.33
N SER A 223 17.43 6.88 -4.29
CA SER A 223 17.86 7.59 -5.51
C SER A 223 18.69 6.61 -6.34
N LEU A 224 18.45 6.55 -7.66
CA LEU A 224 19.19 5.70 -8.59
C LEU A 224 20.70 5.96 -8.41
N GLN A 225 21.38 5.13 -7.61
CA GLN A 225 22.80 5.35 -7.30
C GLN A 225 23.60 5.39 -8.61
N GLU A 226 24.68 6.16 -8.64
CA GLU A 226 25.41 6.40 -9.89
C GLU A 226 25.85 5.11 -10.60
N SER A 227 26.10 4.04 -9.84
CA SER A 227 26.56 2.74 -10.31
C SER A 227 25.48 1.77 -10.81
N ASP A 228 24.18 2.04 -10.61
CA ASP A 228 23.12 1.08 -10.99
C ASP A 228 22.54 1.37 -12.37
N GLU A 229 23.32 1.01 -13.40
CA GLU A 229 23.00 1.25 -14.80
C GLU A 229 21.73 0.50 -15.26
N ILE A 230 21.36 -0.60 -14.59
CA ILE A 230 20.14 -1.36 -14.90
C ILE A 230 18.91 -0.52 -14.55
N LEU A 231 18.85 0.03 -13.34
CA LEU A 231 17.71 0.84 -12.89
C LEU A 231 17.62 2.16 -13.67
N LYS A 232 18.76 2.79 -14.00
CA LYS A 232 18.79 3.98 -14.88
C LYS A 232 18.28 3.71 -16.29
N ASN A 233 18.61 2.55 -16.86
CA ASN A 233 18.08 2.15 -18.16
C ASN A 233 16.57 1.93 -18.10
N ALA A 234 16.06 1.26 -17.07
CA ALA A 234 14.63 1.09 -16.85
C ALA A 234 13.90 2.44 -16.69
N ALA A 235 14.49 3.38 -15.93
CA ALA A 235 13.95 4.73 -15.76
C ALA A 235 13.87 5.46 -17.11
N ARG A 236 14.97 5.50 -17.88
CA ARG A 236 14.99 6.12 -19.22
C ARG A 236 13.94 5.52 -20.16
N GLN A 237 13.78 4.19 -20.14
CA GLN A 237 12.75 3.52 -20.93
C GLN A 237 11.34 3.91 -20.48
N LYS A 238 11.10 4.00 -19.17
CA LYS A 238 9.81 4.43 -18.60
C LYS A 238 9.47 5.87 -18.96
N GLU A 239 10.44 6.77 -18.85
CA GLU A 239 10.27 8.20 -19.14
C GLU A 239 10.09 8.48 -20.65
N ALA A 240 10.64 7.62 -21.52
CA ALA A 240 10.43 7.73 -22.96
C ALA A 240 8.98 7.41 -23.40
N ILE A 241 8.17 6.78 -22.54
CA ILE A 241 6.78 6.45 -22.85
C ILE A 241 5.91 7.70 -22.72
N ILE A 242 5.34 8.14 -23.84
CA ILE A 242 4.29 9.16 -23.86
C ILE A 242 2.97 8.52 -23.41
N GLN A 243 2.43 9.01 -22.30
CA GLN A 243 1.15 8.59 -21.76
C GLN A 243 0.05 9.55 -22.19
N THR A 244 -1.18 9.06 -22.26
CA THR A 244 -2.38 9.88 -22.47
C THR A 244 -3.27 9.73 -21.25
N GLY A 245 -3.81 10.85 -20.75
CA GLY A 245 -4.61 10.82 -19.53
C GLY A 245 -5.17 12.18 -19.14
N LEU A 246 -5.44 12.34 -17.85
CA LEU A 246 -5.98 13.52 -17.20
C LEU A 246 -5.08 13.93 -16.03
N ILE A 247 -5.12 15.21 -15.65
CA ILE A 247 -4.46 15.71 -14.44
C ILE A 247 -5.45 15.59 -13.28
N ALA A 248 -5.09 14.82 -12.24
CA ALA A 248 -6.00 14.47 -11.14
C ALA A 248 -6.59 15.70 -10.42
N GLN A 249 -5.78 16.73 -10.20
CA GLN A 249 -6.21 17.98 -9.58
C GLN A 249 -7.23 18.73 -10.44
N GLU A 250 -7.10 18.68 -11.77
CA GLU A 250 -8.07 19.29 -12.68
C GLU A 250 -9.39 18.52 -12.68
N VAL A 251 -9.34 17.18 -12.57
CA VAL A 251 -10.53 16.34 -12.43
C VAL A 251 -11.27 16.65 -11.13
N GLU A 252 -10.55 16.75 -10.02
CA GLU A 252 -11.11 17.09 -8.72
C GLU A 252 -11.81 18.46 -8.76
N GLN A 253 -11.13 19.48 -9.29
CA GLN A 253 -11.70 20.82 -9.45
C GLN A 253 -12.95 20.81 -10.34
N ALA A 254 -12.95 20.04 -11.43
CA ALA A 254 -14.11 19.91 -12.31
C ALA A 254 -15.30 19.30 -11.57
N ALA A 255 -15.09 18.22 -10.81
CA ALA A 255 -16.11 17.55 -10.02
C ALA A 255 -16.68 18.48 -8.92
N GLN A 256 -15.80 19.13 -8.15
CA GLN A 256 -16.17 20.09 -7.12
C GLN A 256 -16.98 21.27 -7.66
N SER A 257 -16.66 21.77 -8.86
CA SER A 257 -17.41 22.86 -9.50
C SER A 257 -18.88 22.52 -9.81
N LEU A 258 -19.22 21.23 -9.80
CA LEU A 258 -20.57 20.71 -10.02
C LEU A 258 -21.22 20.20 -8.74
N GLY A 259 -20.56 20.33 -7.58
CA GLY A 259 -21.01 19.70 -6.33
C GLY A 259 -21.00 18.16 -6.40
N TYR A 260 -20.17 17.60 -7.28
CA TYR A 260 -20.07 16.16 -7.48
C TYR A 260 -18.84 15.62 -6.74
N ASP A 261 -19.08 14.73 -5.79
CA ASP A 261 -18.01 14.01 -5.08
C ASP A 261 -17.62 12.76 -5.87
N PHE A 262 -16.62 12.89 -6.75
CA PHE A 262 -16.27 11.85 -7.69
C PHE A 262 -15.28 10.83 -7.09
N SER A 263 -15.76 9.61 -6.83
CA SER A 263 -14.98 8.47 -6.30
C SER A 263 -13.76 8.05 -7.12
N GLY A 264 -13.66 8.52 -8.37
CA GLY A 264 -12.53 8.26 -9.26
C GLY A 264 -11.28 9.06 -8.93
N VAL A 265 -11.39 10.14 -8.14
CA VAL A 265 -10.23 10.88 -7.64
C VAL A 265 -9.75 10.23 -6.35
N ASP A 266 -8.50 9.77 -6.35
CA ASP A 266 -7.82 9.31 -5.15
C ASP A 266 -6.97 10.47 -4.59
N ALA A 267 -7.60 11.36 -3.82
CA ALA A 267 -6.94 12.52 -3.25
C ALA A 267 -5.92 12.12 -2.15
N PRO A 268 -4.88 12.93 -1.90
CA PRO A 268 -3.93 12.71 -0.81
C PRO A 268 -4.61 12.67 0.56
N LYS A 269 -4.21 11.73 1.42
CA LYS A 269 -4.77 11.56 2.78
C LYS A 269 -3.98 12.35 3.82
N ASN A 270 -2.77 12.77 3.46
CA ASN A 270 -1.87 13.58 4.26
C ASN A 270 -0.91 14.34 3.32
N GLU A 271 -0.02 15.16 3.88
CA GLU A 271 0.95 15.98 3.12
C GLU A 271 2.00 15.17 2.34
N ASN A 272 2.18 13.90 2.69
CA ASN A 272 3.16 13.00 2.10
C ASN A 272 2.54 12.00 1.10
N ASP A 273 1.22 12.09 0.86
CA ASP A 273 0.52 11.30 -0.14
C ASP A 273 0.35 12.07 -1.45
N PHE A 274 -0.01 11.38 -2.53
CA PHE A 274 -0.13 11.97 -3.86
C PHE A 274 -1.47 11.65 -4.51
N TYR A 275 -1.84 12.47 -5.49
CA TYR A 275 -3.07 12.26 -6.26
C TYR A 275 -2.97 11.04 -7.18
N GLY A 276 -4.05 10.25 -7.23
CA GLY A 276 -4.28 9.21 -8.22
C GLY A 276 -5.62 9.37 -8.94
N LEU A 277 -5.76 8.70 -10.10
CA LEU A 277 -7.02 8.57 -10.82
C LEU A 277 -7.37 7.11 -11.04
N ARG A 278 -8.63 6.75 -10.77
CA ARG A 278 -9.20 5.44 -11.02
C ARG A 278 -9.97 5.48 -12.33
N TYR A 279 -9.28 5.24 -13.46
CA TYR A 279 -9.89 5.39 -14.79
C TYR A 279 -11.16 4.57 -15.02
N ALA A 280 -11.30 3.40 -14.38
CA ALA A 280 -12.52 2.60 -14.46
C ALA A 280 -13.77 3.31 -13.89
N GLU A 281 -13.60 4.22 -12.92
CA GLU A 281 -14.71 4.96 -12.30
C GLU A 281 -15.32 6.01 -13.25
N PHE A 282 -14.59 6.43 -14.30
CA PHE A 282 -15.11 7.35 -15.31
C PHE A 282 -16.18 6.70 -16.21
N VAL A 283 -16.26 5.37 -16.25
CA VAL A 283 -17.28 4.66 -17.04
C VAL A 283 -18.70 5.06 -16.61
N VAL A 284 -18.93 5.29 -15.31
CA VAL A 284 -20.26 5.63 -14.80
C VAL A 284 -20.72 7.03 -15.24
N PRO A 285 -19.92 8.11 -15.06
CA PRO A 285 -20.19 9.41 -15.69
C PRO A 285 -20.32 9.36 -17.21
N LEU A 286 -19.52 8.56 -17.91
CA LEU A 286 -19.62 8.41 -19.37
C LEU A 286 -20.95 7.77 -19.79
N VAL A 287 -21.43 6.75 -19.07
CA VAL A 287 -22.75 6.17 -19.30
C VAL A 287 -23.84 7.23 -19.12
N LYS A 288 -23.76 8.02 -18.04
CA LYS A 288 -24.73 9.10 -17.79
C LYS A 288 -24.69 10.17 -18.88
N ALA A 289 -23.49 10.59 -19.31
CA ALA A 289 -23.32 11.54 -20.40
C ALA A 289 -23.92 11.05 -21.72
N VAL A 290 -23.75 9.76 -22.05
CA VAL A 290 -24.37 9.16 -23.25
C VAL A 290 -25.89 9.13 -23.15
N GLN A 291 -26.45 8.85 -21.97
CA GLN A 291 -27.90 8.90 -21.74
C GLN A 291 -28.45 10.33 -21.95
N GLU A 292 -27.79 11.33 -21.36
CA GLU A 292 -28.17 12.75 -21.51
C GLU A 292 -28.09 13.21 -22.97
N LEU A 293 -27.01 12.86 -23.69
CA LEU A 293 -26.87 13.13 -25.12
C LEU A 293 -27.97 12.45 -25.96
N ALA A 294 -28.38 11.22 -25.60
CA ALA A 294 -29.45 10.53 -26.29
C ALA A 294 -30.80 11.22 -26.10
N GLU A 295 -31.09 11.69 -24.87
CA GLU A 295 -32.29 12.46 -24.55
C GLU A 295 -32.33 13.79 -25.33
N GLU A 296 -31.24 14.54 -25.34
CA GLU A 296 -31.15 15.81 -26.07
C GLU A 296 -31.31 15.60 -27.59
N ASN A 297 -30.67 14.57 -28.15
CA ASN A 297 -30.83 14.23 -29.56
C ASN A 297 -32.27 13.87 -29.93
N ASN A 298 -33.00 13.16 -29.07
CA ASN A 298 -34.40 12.84 -29.29
C ASN A 298 -35.28 14.10 -29.26
N LYS A 299 -34.99 15.03 -28.34
CA LYS A 299 -35.66 16.33 -28.28
C LYS A 299 -35.43 17.15 -29.55
N LEU A 300 -34.18 17.27 -30.00
CA LEU A 300 -33.82 17.98 -31.23
C LEU A 300 -34.50 17.37 -32.47
N LYS A 301 -34.59 16.04 -32.56
CA LYS A 301 -35.33 15.35 -33.64
C LYS A 301 -36.82 15.69 -33.63
N ALA A 302 -37.45 15.73 -32.45
CA ALA A 302 -38.85 16.10 -32.33
C ALA A 302 -39.11 17.57 -32.72
N GLU A 303 -38.23 18.48 -32.30
CA GLU A 303 -38.29 19.89 -32.67
C GLU A 303 -38.12 20.07 -34.19
N ASN A 304 -37.14 19.41 -34.80
CA ASN A 304 -36.94 19.42 -36.25
C ASN A 304 -38.18 18.90 -37.00
N ASN A 305 -38.78 17.80 -36.56
CA ASN A 305 -40.01 17.28 -37.17
C ASN A 305 -41.18 18.28 -37.08
N ASN A 306 -41.30 19.01 -35.97
CA ASN A 306 -42.33 20.04 -35.81
C ASN A 306 -42.07 21.25 -36.71
N LEU A 307 -40.80 21.66 -36.86
CA LEU A 307 -40.40 22.73 -37.79
C LEU A 307 -40.69 22.35 -39.24
N ILE A 308 -40.36 21.12 -39.65
CA ILE A 308 -40.67 20.58 -40.99
C ILE A 308 -42.18 20.68 -41.26
N LYS A 309 -43.03 20.16 -40.35
CA LYS A 309 -44.49 20.25 -40.48
C LYS A 309 -45.00 21.69 -40.60
N ARG A 310 -44.38 22.64 -39.88
CA ARG A 310 -44.75 24.05 -39.94
C ARG A 310 -44.36 24.68 -41.28
N ILE A 311 -43.19 24.35 -41.83
CA ILE A 311 -42.73 24.79 -43.14
C ILE A 311 -43.70 24.28 -44.22
N GLU A 312 -44.00 22.98 -44.23
CA GLU A 312 -44.96 22.37 -45.18
C GLU A 312 -46.33 23.05 -45.13
N SER A 313 -46.81 23.41 -43.93
CA SER A 313 -48.07 24.14 -43.77
C SER A 313 -48.03 25.56 -44.36
N ILE A 314 -46.92 26.27 -44.23
CA ILE A 314 -46.74 27.62 -44.80
C ILE A 314 -46.65 27.55 -46.32
N GLU A 315 -45.85 26.62 -46.86
CA GLU A 315 -45.73 26.40 -48.31
C GLU A 315 -47.09 26.05 -48.94
N SER A 316 -47.88 25.21 -48.27
CA SER A 316 -49.25 24.88 -48.71
C SER A 316 -50.18 26.11 -48.74
N LYS A 317 -50.00 27.08 -47.85
CA LYS A 317 -50.79 28.32 -47.83
C LYS A 317 -50.32 29.31 -48.91
N LEU A 318 -49.01 29.41 -49.15
CA LEU A 318 -48.44 30.27 -50.19
C LEU A 318 -48.84 29.79 -51.59
N ASN A 319 -48.85 28.48 -51.84
CA ASN A 319 -49.22 27.89 -53.12
C ASN A 319 -50.74 27.93 -53.41
N LYS A 320 -51.57 28.43 -52.49
CA LYS A 320 -53.02 28.57 -52.64
C LYS A 320 -53.49 30.00 -52.96
N ASN A 321 -52.56 30.96 -53.01
CA ASN A 321 -52.80 32.35 -53.42
C ASN A 321 -52.15 32.61 -54.79
#